data_AF-A0A4Y2TX05-F1
#
_entry.id   AF-A0A4Y2TX05-F1
#
_cell.length_a   1.000
_cell.length_b   1.000
_cell.length_c   1.000
_cell.angle_alpha   90.00
_cell.angle_beta   90.00
_cell.angle_gamma   90.00
#
_symmetry.space_group_name_H-M   'P 1'
#
loop_
_entity.id
_entity.type
_entity.pdbx_description
1 polymer ?
#
loop_
_entity_poly.entity_id
_entity_poly.type
_entity_poly.pdbx_seq_one_letter_code
_entity_poly.pdbx_strand_id
1 'polypeptide(L)'
;MCGSPNNNTPMCHLITPSEDISKKRKDELSETDFKLEHLISDQKQLLLETLLDRSEAFSKSLKTICYTDRVIPTFNFRSHNPIKTLPFEIPHAIQGTIKEKLN
;
A
#
# COMPACT_ATOMS: atom_id res chain seq x y z
N MET A 1 1.98 -18.89 -38.63
CA MET A 1 1.60 -17.46 -38.55
C MET A 1 1.73 -17.03 -37.11
N CYS A 2 2.90 -16.53 -36.70
CA CYS A 2 3.06 -15.89 -35.40
C CYS A 2 2.33 -14.55 -35.45
N GLY A 3 1.33 -14.37 -34.59
CA GLY A 3 0.60 -13.12 -34.45
C GLY A 3 1.53 -12.02 -33.96
N SER A 4 1.44 -10.84 -34.58
CA SER A 4 2.13 -9.64 -34.14
C SER A 4 1.82 -9.34 -32.67
N PRO A 5 2.80 -8.88 -31.86
CA PRO A 5 2.54 -8.43 -30.51
C PRO A 5 1.61 -7.23 -30.57
N ASN A 6 0.58 -7.24 -29.73
CA ASN A 6 -0.43 -6.21 -29.66
C ASN A 6 0.11 -5.03 -28.82
N ASN A 7 0.13 -3.83 -29.40
CA ASN A 7 0.81 -2.64 -28.88
C ASN A 7 0.09 -1.97 -27.69
N ASN A 8 -0.86 -2.66 -27.09
CA ASN A 8 -1.78 -2.18 -26.07
C ASN A 8 -1.42 -2.72 -24.68
N THR A 9 -0.13 -3.00 -24.44
CA THR A 9 0.39 -3.04 -23.07
C THR A 9 0.09 -1.68 -22.44
N PRO A 10 -0.72 -1.59 -21.37
CA PRO A 10 -0.87 -0.33 -20.67
C PRO A 10 0.52 -0.02 -20.12
N MET A 11 1.16 1.02 -20.66
CA MET A 11 2.31 1.64 -20.02
C MET A 11 1.84 2.03 -18.63
N CYS A 12 2.20 1.23 -17.63
CA CYS A 12 2.01 1.63 -16.25
C CYS A 12 2.87 2.88 -16.09
N HIS A 13 2.25 4.06 -16.15
CA HIS A 13 2.88 5.28 -15.69
C HIS A 13 3.18 5.05 -14.22
N LEU A 14 4.42 4.66 -13.93
CA LEU A 14 4.93 4.56 -12.58
C LEU A 14 4.86 5.99 -12.05
N ILE A 15 3.86 6.28 -11.22
CA ILE A 15 3.79 7.57 -10.54
C ILE A 15 4.92 7.52 -9.52
N THR A 16 6.10 7.99 -9.92
CA THR A 16 7.18 8.23 -8.98
C THR A 16 6.68 9.27 -8.00
N PRO A 17 6.71 9.01 -6.68
CA PRO A 17 6.39 10.01 -5.67
C PRO A 17 7.24 11.27 -5.91
N SER A 18 6.68 12.44 -5.63
CA SER A 18 7.47 13.69 -5.62
C SER A 18 8.64 13.55 -4.65
N GLU A 19 9.76 14.24 -4.91
CA GLU A 19 10.93 14.28 -4.03
C GLU A 19 10.55 14.66 -2.58
N ASP A 20 9.55 15.53 -2.41
CA ASP A 20 9.01 15.90 -1.10
C ASP A 20 8.38 14.72 -0.35
N ILE A 21 7.71 13.83 -1.07
CA ILE A 21 7.08 12.63 -0.50
C ILE A 21 8.17 11.63 -0.14
N SER A 22 9.11 11.37 -1.04
CA SER A 22 10.23 10.46 -0.75
C SER A 22 11.09 10.96 0.40
N LYS A 23 11.31 12.27 0.53
CA LYS A 23 11.98 12.88 1.68
C LYS A 23 11.21 12.66 2.98
N LYS A 24 9.91 12.98 3.02
CA LYS A 24 9.08 12.74 4.21
C LYS A 24 9.09 11.27 4.64
N ARG A 25 9.02 10.34 3.69
CA ARG A 25 9.09 8.89 3.97
C ARG A 25 10.43 8.46 4.56
N LYS A 26 11.53 9.10 4.13
CA LYS A 26 12.86 8.89 4.73
C LYS A 26 12.91 9.44 6.16
N ASP A 27 12.38 10.65 6.38
CA ASP A 27 12.37 11.32 7.69
C ASP A 27 11.49 10.59 8.74
N GLU A 28 10.53 9.76 8.31
CA GLU A 28 9.68 8.96 9.18
C GLU A 28 10.37 7.73 9.81
N LEU A 29 11.45 7.26 9.17
CA LEU A 29 12.17 6.07 9.56
C LEU A 29 13.39 6.45 10.41
N SER A 30 13.48 5.79 11.56
CA SER A 30 14.59 5.86 12.50
C SER A 30 15.34 4.54 12.49
N GLU A 31 16.62 4.56 12.80
CA GLU A 31 17.42 3.35 13.00
C GLU A 31 16.82 2.42 14.08
N THR A 32 16.17 3.01 15.09
CA THR A 32 15.52 2.28 16.19
C THR A 32 14.27 1.52 15.76
N ASP A 33 13.74 1.80 14.57
CA ASP A 33 12.59 1.07 14.03
C ASP A 33 12.98 -0.36 13.60
N PHE A 34 14.28 -0.61 13.39
CA PHE A 34 14.80 -1.90 12.99
C PHE A 34 15.51 -2.61 14.14
N LYS A 35 15.05 -3.82 14.47
CA LYS A 35 15.66 -4.67 15.50
C LYS A 35 16.88 -5.43 14.95
N LEU A 36 18.01 -4.73 14.85
CA LEU A 36 19.25 -5.25 14.26
C LEU A 36 20.34 -5.61 15.29
N GLU A 37 20.00 -5.68 16.58
CA GLU A 37 20.93 -5.96 17.69
C GLU A 37 21.60 -7.34 17.63
N HIS A 38 21.03 -8.26 16.85
CA HIS A 38 21.54 -9.62 16.68
C HIS A 38 22.61 -9.75 15.59
N LEU A 39 22.88 -8.67 14.84
CA LEU A 39 23.83 -8.65 13.73
C LEU A 39 25.21 -8.15 14.17
N ILE A 40 26.24 -8.62 13.47
CA ILE A 40 27.61 -8.13 13.62
C ILE A 40 27.70 -6.70 13.06
N SER A 41 28.53 -5.83 13.65
CA SER A 41 28.60 -4.40 13.36
C SER A 41 28.60 -4.05 11.86
N ASP A 42 29.45 -4.71 11.06
CA ASP A 42 29.55 -4.41 9.63
C ASP A 42 28.28 -4.81 8.84
N GLN A 43 27.70 -5.96 9.20
CA GLN A 43 26.44 -6.44 8.60
C GLN A 43 25.26 -5.56 9.02
N LYS A 44 25.25 -5.13 10.28
CA LYS A 44 24.25 -4.23 10.84
C LYS A 44 24.23 -2.91 10.08
N GLN A 45 25.40 -2.31 9.86
CA GLN A 45 25.51 -1.02 9.17
C GLN A 45 25.03 -1.10 7.73
N LEU A 46 25.50 -2.12 6.99
CA LEU A 46 25.11 -2.31 5.59
C LEU A 46 23.60 -2.55 5.43
N LEU A 47 23.01 -3.36 6.30
CA LEU A 47 21.59 -3.65 6.26
C LEU A 47 20.77 -2.42 6.64
N LEU A 48 21.18 -1.67 7.66
CA LEU A 48 20.53 -0.43 8.07
C LEU A 48 20.51 0.60 6.93
N GLU A 49 21.64 0.82 6.26
CA GLU A 49 21.75 1.71 5.11
C GLU A 49 20.82 1.27 3.96
N THR A 50 20.79 -0.03 3.68
CA THR A 50 19.89 -0.60 2.66
C THR A 50 18.42 -0.38 2.99
N LEU A 51 18.03 -0.54 4.26
CA LEU A 51 16.65 -0.37 4.72
C LEU A 51 16.21 1.11 4.66
N LEU A 52 17.09 2.03 5.04
CA LEU A 52 16.83 3.47 4.97
C LEU A 52 16.78 3.99 3.52
N ASP A 53 17.62 3.45 2.63
CA ASP A 53 17.55 3.77 1.20
C ASP A 53 16.22 3.30 0.56
N ARG A 54 15.70 2.17 1.03
CA ARG A 54 14.42 1.59 0.59
C ARG A 54 13.23 2.03 1.45
N SER A 55 13.29 3.24 2.01
CA SER A 55 12.25 3.80 2.88
C SER A 55 10.83 3.76 2.30
N GLU A 56 10.69 3.81 0.97
CA GLU A 56 9.38 3.74 0.30
C GLU A 56 8.62 2.45 0.57
N ALA A 57 9.33 1.33 0.81
CA ALA A 57 8.72 0.05 1.15
C ALA A 57 8.38 -0.09 2.64
N PHE A 58 8.96 0.76 3.51
CA PHE A 58 8.91 0.62 4.96
C PHE A 58 8.31 1.82 5.69
N SER A 59 7.97 2.90 4.97
CA SER A 59 7.39 4.12 5.54
C SER A 59 6.17 3.82 6.41
N LYS A 60 6.11 4.46 7.58
CA LYS A 60 5.02 4.30 8.54
C LYS A 60 3.73 4.97 8.05
N SER A 61 3.85 6.04 7.27
CA SER A 61 2.70 6.70 6.64
C SER A 61 2.17 5.97 5.41
N LEU A 62 2.91 4.98 4.89
CA LEU A 62 2.38 4.03 3.92
C LEU A 62 1.34 3.16 4.63
N LYS A 63 0.07 3.60 4.64
CA LYS A 63 -1.06 2.72 4.89
C LYS A 63 -1.12 1.73 3.74
N THR A 64 -0.45 0.59 3.91
CA THR A 64 -0.34 -0.52 2.94
C THR A 64 -1.64 -1.31 2.82
N ILE A 65 -2.77 -0.61 2.78
CA ILE A 65 -4.05 -1.15 2.37
C ILE A 65 -4.55 -0.16 1.31
N CYS A 66 -4.29 -0.49 0.04
CA CYS A 66 -4.80 0.18 -1.17
C CYS A 66 -3.97 1.31 -1.82
N TYR A 67 -2.83 1.77 -1.27
CA TYR A 67 -1.94 2.68 -2.02
C TYR A 67 -0.98 1.91 -2.94
N THR A 68 -1.53 1.07 -3.81
CA THR A 68 -0.77 0.51 -4.92
C THR A 68 -0.86 1.48 -6.09
N ASP A 69 0.29 1.96 -6.59
CA ASP A 69 0.39 2.85 -7.76
C ASP A 69 -0.06 2.22 -9.09
N ARG A 70 -0.76 1.07 -9.05
CA ARG A 70 -1.13 0.31 -10.22
C ARG A 70 -2.60 -0.09 -10.16
N VAL A 71 -3.39 0.72 -10.87
CA VAL A 71 -4.74 0.43 -11.35
C VAL A 71 -5.84 0.57 -10.28
N ILE A 72 -6.56 1.68 -10.35
CA ILE A 72 -7.90 1.78 -9.77
C ILE A 72 -8.79 0.81 -10.56
N PRO A 73 -9.40 -0.21 -9.93
CA PRO A 73 -10.28 -1.11 -10.65
C PRO A 73 -11.50 -0.32 -11.15
N THR A 74 -11.70 -0.28 -12.46
CA THR A 74 -12.94 0.24 -13.05
C THR A 74 -13.98 -0.87 -13.05
N PHE A 75 -15.13 -0.64 -12.40
CA PHE A 75 -16.26 -1.55 -12.49
C PHE A 75 -17.19 -1.11 -13.62
N ASN A 76 -17.27 -1.92 -14.68
CA ASN A 76 -18.17 -1.66 -15.80
C ASN A 76 -19.53 -2.33 -15.53
N PHE A 77 -20.55 -1.53 -15.26
CA PHE A 77 -21.91 -2.03 -15.05
C PHE A 77 -22.60 -2.34 -16.39
N ARG A 78 -23.25 -3.50 -16.49
CA ARG A 78 -24.15 -3.80 -17.63
C ARG A 78 -25.40 -2.91 -17.64
N SER A 79 -25.84 -2.46 -16.45
CA SER A 79 -26.96 -1.53 -16.28
C SER A 79 -26.71 -0.66 -15.05
N HIS A 80 -27.07 0.63 -15.14
CA HIS A 80 -26.91 1.60 -14.05
C HIS A 80 -28.15 1.66 -13.14
N ASN A 81 -28.83 0.54 -12.95
CA ASN A 81 -29.99 0.43 -12.08
C ASN A 81 -29.54 -0.04 -10.69
N PRO A 82 -29.43 0.86 -9.69
CA PRO A 82 -28.95 0.48 -8.37
C PRO A 82 -29.96 -0.43 -7.67
N ILE A 83 -29.48 -1.54 -7.14
CA ILE A 83 -30.26 -2.39 -6.24
C ILE A 83 -30.13 -1.81 -4.84
N LYS A 84 -31.26 -1.42 -4.24
CA LYS A 84 -31.32 -0.97 -2.85
C LYS A 84 -31.80 -2.14 -1.99
N THR A 85 -31.02 -2.49 -0.98
CA THR A 85 -31.38 -3.51 0.02
C THR A 85 -31.65 -2.84 1.36
N LEU A 86 -32.58 -3.40 2.14
CA LEU A 86 -32.73 -3.03 3.54
C LEU A 86 -31.67 -3.77 4.37
N PRO A 87 -30.92 -3.07 5.25
CA PRO A 87 -29.96 -3.74 6.12
C PRO A 87 -30.70 -4.61 7.14
N PHE A 88 -30.11 -5.76 7.49
CA PHE A 88 -30.54 -6.53 8.64
C PHE A 88 -30.10 -5.85 9.94
N GLU A 89 -30.86 -6.06 11.01
CA GLU A 89 -30.45 -5.62 12.34
C GLU A 89 -29.14 -6.31 12.75
N ILE A 90 -28.15 -5.51 13.14
CA ILE A 90 -26.87 -6.01 13.63
C ILE A 90 -27.04 -6.38 15.11
N PRO A 91 -26.76 -7.64 15.52
CA PRO A 91 -26.87 -8.03 16.92
C PRO A 91 -26.02 -7.16 17.85
N HIS A 92 -26.58 -6.74 18.99
CA HIS A 92 -25.90 -5.85 19.95
C HIS A 92 -24.55 -6.41 20.42
N ALA A 93 -24.44 -7.74 20.56
CA ALA A 93 -23.22 -8.43 21.01
C ALA A 93 -22.00 -8.17 20.12
N ILE A 94 -22.17 -7.86 18.83
CA ILE A 94 -21.06 -7.66 17.89
C ILE A 94 -20.86 -6.19 17.50
N GLN A 95 -21.72 -5.29 17.97
CA GLN A 95 -21.70 -3.89 17.58
C GLN A 95 -20.42 -3.17 18.03
N GLY A 96 -19.88 -3.53 19.20
CA GLY A 96 -18.61 -2.98 19.70
C GLY A 96 -17.42 -3.34 18.80
N THR A 97 -17.29 -4.61 18.42
CA THR A 97 -16.23 -5.10 17.53
C THR A 97 -16.30 -4.49 16.14
N ILE A 98 -17.51 -4.27 15.62
CA ILE A 98 -17.70 -3.59 14.33
C ILE A 98 -17.25 -2.13 14.41
N LYS A 99 -17.62 -1.41 15.47
CA LYS A 99 -17.22 0.00 15.67
C LYS A 99 -15.70 0.15 15.79
N GLU A 100 -15.01 -0.77 16.47
CA GLU A 100 -13.56 -0.75 16.60
C GLU A 100 -12.84 -0.96 15.25
N LYS A 101 -13.38 -1.83 14.38
CA LYS A 101 -12.77 -2.12 13.07
C LYS A 101 -13.07 -1.10 11.98
N LEU A 102 -14.14 -0.32 12.13
CA LEU A 102 -14.57 0.68 11.15
C LEU A 102 -14.09 2.11 11.48
N ASN A 103 -13.55 2.34 12.68
CA ASN A 103 -12.89 3.59 13.07
C ASN A 103 -11.40 3.59 12.69
#